data_AF-A0A507CDS0-F1
#
_entry.id   AF-A0A507CDS0-F1
#
_cell.length_a   1.000
_cell.length_b   1.000
_cell.length_c   1.000
_cell.angle_alpha   90.00
_cell.angle_beta   90.00
_cell.angle_gamma   90.00
#
_symmetry.space_group_name_H-M   'P 1'
#
loop_
_entity.id
_entity.type
_entity.pdbx_description
1 polymer ?
#
loop_
_entity_poly.entity_id
_entity_poly.type
_entity_poly.pdbx_seq_one_letter_code
_entity_poly.pdbx_strand_id
1 'polypeptide(L)'
;MPATASCHSSDFETEQTADTMGPHLRAEAGAGAGEPKALGTVYLVNGDTYRGEWRGAHKHGAGVYRYGATGSQYEGEWRNNQRHGHGTFSVREPIEPVADAVQASTDAAITLVAHRRATHGVAAGMNPMRKVYAGQWACGRRAGRGTHFCRDGARYDGDWRDDARHGFGRMEYAGGDVYEGEWRDGRRCGHGVLLLRNGDRYEGGWMDDMKDGHGRYIYKYKRQVYDGEWVRDVPRCGTVVDLPPLAGHAARPIRLPVIGLAGPDDVLSAEMREIQQARKMRMGALDL
;
A
#
# COMPACT_ATOMS: atom_id res chain seq x y z
N MET A 1 -12.53 -8.68 1.28
CA MET A 1 -11.15 -9.18 1.37
C MET A 1 -10.24 -7.99 1.11
N PRO A 2 -9.36 -7.57 2.05
CA PRO A 2 -8.32 -6.63 1.68
C PRO A 2 -7.45 -7.29 0.60
N ALA A 3 -7.05 -6.53 -0.42
CA ALA A 3 -6.25 -7.05 -1.50
C ALA A 3 -4.91 -7.56 -0.94
N THR A 4 -4.72 -8.88 -0.92
CA THR A 4 -3.40 -9.47 -0.74
C THR A 4 -2.65 -9.26 -2.05
N ALA A 5 -1.95 -8.13 -2.17
CA ALA A 5 -0.99 -7.99 -3.26
C ALA A 5 0.10 -9.04 -3.05
N SER A 6 0.21 -9.95 -4.01
CA SER A 6 1.35 -10.83 -4.19
C SER A 6 2.54 -9.99 -4.68
N CYS A 7 2.96 -8.99 -3.90
CA CYS A 7 4.31 -8.44 -3.99
C CYS A 7 5.23 -9.38 -3.21
N HIS A 8 5.31 -10.63 -3.67
CA HIS A 8 6.36 -11.54 -3.22
C HIS A 8 7.68 -10.95 -3.71
N SER A 9 8.69 -10.95 -2.87
CA SER A 9 10.07 -10.58 -3.19
C SER A 9 10.74 -11.51 -4.21
N SER A 10 9.98 -12.37 -4.88
CA SER A 10 10.42 -13.44 -5.79
C SER A 10 10.88 -12.96 -7.16
N ASP A 11 10.77 -11.67 -7.47
CA ASP A 11 11.30 -11.08 -8.72
C ASP A 11 12.83 -10.91 -8.71
N PHE A 12 13.55 -11.56 -7.80
CA PHE A 12 14.99 -11.36 -7.64
C PHE A 12 15.82 -12.58 -8.00
N GLU A 13 16.58 -12.46 -9.09
CA GLU A 13 17.60 -13.41 -9.51
C GLU A 13 18.74 -13.42 -8.48
N THR A 14 19.04 -14.60 -7.95
CA THR A 14 20.20 -14.82 -7.09
C THR A 14 21.46 -14.61 -7.93
N GLU A 15 22.34 -13.67 -7.54
CA GLU A 15 23.66 -13.54 -8.14
C GLU A 15 24.42 -14.85 -7.91
N GLN A 16 24.51 -15.69 -8.95
CA GLN A 16 25.58 -16.69 -9.02
C GLN A 16 26.87 -15.90 -9.24
N THR A 17 27.77 -15.97 -8.27
CA THR A 17 29.11 -15.41 -8.36
C THR A 17 29.86 -16.12 -9.47
N ALA A 18 29.80 -15.59 -10.69
CA ALA A 18 30.65 -16.03 -11.78
C ALA A 18 32.07 -15.56 -11.49
N ASP A 19 32.92 -16.57 -11.35
CA ASP A 19 34.37 -16.57 -11.18
C ASP A 19 35.15 -15.37 -11.74
N THR A 20 35.99 -14.83 -10.87
CA THR A 20 37.43 -14.58 -11.07
C THR A 20 37.94 -14.45 -12.51
N MET A 21 37.64 -13.34 -13.19
CA MET A 21 38.47 -12.87 -14.30
C MET A 21 38.67 -11.37 -14.19
N GLY A 22 39.91 -10.99 -13.86
CA GLY A 22 40.32 -9.60 -13.70
C GLY A 22 40.30 -8.85 -15.04
N PRO A 23 39.79 -7.61 -15.08
CA PRO A 23 39.79 -6.82 -16.30
C PRO A 23 41.19 -6.35 -16.72
N HIS A 24 41.42 -6.24 -18.03
CA HIS A 24 42.47 -5.38 -18.59
C HIS A 24 42.11 -3.90 -18.30
N LEU A 25 42.38 -3.45 -17.07
CA LEU A 25 42.20 -2.07 -16.63
C LEU A 25 43.25 -1.17 -17.29
N ARG A 26 42.81 -0.11 -17.95
CA ARG A 26 43.68 1.02 -18.30
C ARG A 26 43.78 1.92 -17.08
N ALA A 27 44.72 1.62 -16.19
CA ALA A 27 44.95 2.41 -14.98
C ALA A 27 45.61 3.74 -15.34
N GLU A 28 44.97 4.87 -15.06
CA GLU A 28 45.66 6.15 -14.96
C GLU A 28 46.27 6.23 -13.55
N ALA A 29 47.58 6.03 -13.46
CA ALA A 29 48.30 5.99 -12.19
C ALA A 29 48.48 7.40 -11.62
N GLY A 30 47.64 7.79 -10.66
CA GLY A 30 47.94 8.87 -9.74
C GLY A 30 48.82 8.36 -8.59
N ALA A 31 50.05 8.86 -8.48
CA ALA A 31 51.00 8.49 -7.43
C ALA A 31 50.48 8.88 -6.03
N GLY A 32 50.15 7.89 -5.20
CA GLY A 32 49.79 8.06 -3.80
C GLY A 32 49.55 6.70 -3.13
N ALA A 33 50.01 6.52 -1.90
CA ALA A 33 50.02 5.25 -1.15
C ALA A 33 48.62 4.78 -0.70
N GLY A 34 47.74 4.49 -1.67
CA GLY A 34 46.49 3.78 -1.52
C GLY A 34 46.23 2.95 -2.78
N GLU A 35 45.48 1.85 -2.70
CA GLU A 35 45.13 1.06 -3.88
C GLU A 35 44.55 1.96 -4.98
N PRO A 36 45.06 1.88 -6.22
CA PRO A 36 44.67 2.81 -7.27
C PRO A 36 43.17 2.67 -7.54
N LYS A 37 42.46 3.79 -7.41
CA LYS A 37 41.09 3.91 -7.93
C LYS A 37 41.18 4.08 -9.43
N ALA A 38 40.51 3.21 -10.17
CA ALA A 38 40.47 3.25 -11.63
C ALA A 38 39.03 3.40 -12.10
N LEU A 39 38.83 4.13 -13.20
CA LEU A 39 37.55 4.16 -13.92
C LEU A 39 37.68 3.26 -15.14
N GLY A 40 36.71 2.37 -15.35
CA GLY A 40 36.81 1.40 -16.44
C GLY A 40 35.48 0.77 -16.81
N THR A 41 35.41 0.32 -18.05
CA THR A 41 34.33 -0.53 -18.56
C THR A 41 34.86 -1.94 -18.74
N VAL A 42 34.11 -2.92 -18.27
CA VAL A 42 34.43 -4.34 -18.36
C VAL A 42 33.26 -5.07 -19.00
N TYR A 43 33.57 -5.87 -20.01
CA TYR A 43 32.63 -6.77 -20.67
C TYR A 43 32.96 -8.18 -20.20
N LEU A 44 31.99 -8.83 -19.56
CA LEU A 44 32.12 -10.19 -19.05
C LEU A 44 31.74 -11.18 -20.15
N VAL A 45 32.30 -12.39 -20.07
CA VAL A 45 32.06 -13.47 -21.06
C VAL A 45 30.58 -13.87 -21.11
N ASN A 46 29.85 -13.72 -20.00
CA ASN A 46 28.42 -13.97 -19.90
C ASN A 46 27.54 -12.87 -20.54
N GLY A 47 28.15 -11.84 -21.16
CA GLY A 47 27.46 -10.70 -21.76
C GLY A 47 27.12 -9.58 -20.78
N ASP A 48 27.44 -9.72 -19.49
CA ASP A 48 27.27 -8.65 -18.52
C ASP A 48 28.27 -7.53 -18.79
N THR A 49 27.89 -6.30 -18.46
CA THR A 49 28.76 -5.13 -18.60
C THR A 49 28.77 -4.35 -17.31
N TYR A 50 29.96 -4.03 -16.80
CA TYR A 50 30.13 -3.05 -15.74
C TYR A 50 30.85 -1.82 -16.26
N ARG A 51 30.37 -0.64 -15.89
CA ARG A 51 31.03 0.64 -16.14
C ARG A 51 31.04 1.44 -14.85
N GLY A 52 32.21 1.74 -14.31
CA GLY A 52 32.30 2.52 -13.08
C GLY A 52 33.68 2.55 -12.47
N GLU A 53 33.69 2.91 -11.19
CA GLU A 53 34.88 2.91 -10.36
C GLU A 53 35.28 1.48 -9.95
N TRP A 54 36.59 1.30 -9.82
CA TRP A 54 37.26 0.07 -9.43
C TRP A 54 38.27 0.37 -8.33
N ARG A 55 38.43 -0.57 -7.41
CA ARG A 55 39.51 -0.59 -6.44
C ARG A 55 40.19 -1.96 -6.51
N GLY A 56 41.41 -1.99 -7.03
CA GLY A 56 42.07 -3.25 -7.40
C GLY A 56 41.24 -4.05 -8.40
N ALA A 57 40.96 -5.32 -8.09
CA ALA A 57 40.12 -6.20 -8.91
C ALA A 57 38.61 -6.14 -8.59
N HIS A 58 38.18 -5.19 -7.74
CA HIS A 58 36.81 -5.15 -7.24
C HIS A 58 36.07 -3.91 -7.74
N LYS A 59 34.80 -4.10 -8.18
CA LYS A 59 33.83 -3.01 -8.39
C LYS A 59 33.66 -2.28 -7.06
N HIS A 60 33.89 -0.97 -7.07
CA HIS A 60 33.89 -0.16 -5.86
C HIS A 60 33.62 1.30 -6.21
N GLY A 61 32.75 2.00 -5.49
CA GLY A 61 32.38 3.38 -5.80
C GLY A 61 31.16 3.45 -6.73
N ALA A 62 30.99 4.55 -7.47
CA ALA A 62 29.84 4.68 -8.36
C ALA A 62 30.00 3.80 -9.61
N GLY A 63 28.93 3.13 -10.01
CA GLY A 63 28.97 2.27 -11.19
C GLY A 63 27.62 1.80 -11.68
N VAL A 64 27.61 1.40 -12.96
CA VAL A 64 26.48 0.84 -13.66
C VAL A 64 26.81 -0.58 -14.06
N TYR A 65 25.97 -1.52 -13.65
CA TYR A 65 26.03 -2.92 -14.07
C TYR A 65 24.81 -3.25 -14.91
N ARG A 66 25.02 -3.78 -16.11
CA ARG A 66 23.97 -4.23 -17.00
C ARG A 66 24.09 -5.74 -17.14
N TYR A 67 23.01 -6.43 -16.82
CA TYR A 67 22.89 -7.88 -16.92
C TYR A 67 22.62 -8.24 -18.38
N GLY A 68 23.51 -9.02 -19.00
CA GLY A 68 23.46 -9.39 -20.41
C GLY A 68 22.26 -10.28 -20.74
N ALA A 69 21.97 -11.25 -19.87
CA ALA A 69 20.88 -12.22 -20.06
C ALA A 69 19.49 -11.57 -20.02
N THR A 70 19.23 -10.69 -19.04
CA THR A 70 17.90 -10.08 -18.85
C THR A 70 17.81 -8.66 -19.42
N GLY A 71 18.94 -8.02 -19.71
CA GLY A 71 18.99 -6.61 -20.07
C GLY A 71 18.66 -5.66 -18.91
N SER A 72 18.47 -6.19 -17.70
CA SER A 72 18.27 -5.42 -16.46
C SER A 72 19.52 -4.62 -16.12
N GLN A 73 19.37 -3.59 -15.30
CA GLN A 73 20.45 -2.69 -14.96
C GLN A 73 20.38 -2.28 -13.49
N TYR A 74 21.52 -2.26 -12.83
CA TYR A 74 21.75 -1.58 -11.58
C TYR A 74 22.63 -0.35 -11.81
N GLU A 75 22.25 0.76 -11.21
CA GLU A 75 23.03 1.99 -11.19
C GLU A 75 23.11 2.48 -9.74
N GLY A 76 24.31 2.57 -9.19
CA GLY A 76 24.48 2.95 -7.80
C GLY A 76 25.89 2.75 -7.29
N GLU A 77 26.01 2.72 -5.97
CA GLU A 77 27.27 2.49 -5.29
C GLU A 77 27.61 0.99 -5.20
N TRP A 78 28.91 0.70 -5.29
CA TRP A 78 29.49 -0.63 -5.20
C TRP A 78 30.50 -0.65 -4.07
N ARG A 79 30.58 -1.79 -3.38
CA ARG A 79 31.62 -2.06 -2.40
C ARG A 79 32.04 -3.52 -2.54
N ASN A 80 33.29 -3.74 -2.93
CA ASN A 80 33.90 -5.07 -3.02
C ASN A 80 33.06 -6.05 -3.86
N ASN A 81 32.75 -5.66 -5.10
CA ASN A 81 31.90 -6.41 -6.04
C ASN A 81 30.41 -6.53 -5.68
N GLN A 82 29.97 -6.00 -4.54
CA GLN A 82 28.57 -6.05 -4.11
C GLN A 82 27.90 -4.69 -4.24
N ARG A 83 26.60 -4.68 -4.53
CA ARG A 83 25.77 -3.48 -4.48
C ARG A 83 25.74 -2.93 -3.05
N HIS A 84 25.92 -1.63 -2.90
CA HIS A 84 26.00 -0.97 -1.60
C HIS A 84 25.47 0.46 -1.68
N GLY A 85 25.39 1.16 -0.55
CA GLY A 85 25.06 2.58 -0.51
C GLY A 85 23.71 2.87 -1.16
N HIS A 86 23.60 3.93 -1.95
CA HIS A 86 22.38 4.22 -2.71
C HIS A 86 22.45 3.68 -4.14
N GLY A 87 21.32 3.14 -4.62
CA GLY A 87 21.24 2.66 -5.99
C GLY A 87 19.83 2.41 -6.50
N THR A 88 19.70 2.38 -7.81
CA THR A 88 18.48 2.12 -8.57
C THR A 88 18.64 0.82 -9.34
N PHE A 89 17.66 -0.08 -9.21
CA PHE A 89 17.53 -1.27 -10.02
C PHE A 89 16.35 -1.14 -10.98
N SER A 90 16.63 -1.37 -12.25
CA SER A 90 15.67 -1.26 -13.35
C SER A 90 15.67 -2.55 -14.17
N VAL A 91 14.49 -3.03 -14.53
CA VAL A 91 14.31 -4.21 -15.37
C VAL A 91 13.92 -3.76 -16.77
N ARG A 92 14.43 -4.43 -17.79
CA ARG A 92 14.03 -4.19 -19.18
C ARG A 92 12.72 -4.94 -19.44
N GLU A 93 11.71 -4.23 -19.93
CA GLU A 93 10.46 -4.89 -20.32
C GLU A 93 10.71 -5.84 -21.49
N PRO A 94 10.11 -7.04 -21.54
CA PRO A 94 10.02 -7.83 -22.76
C PRO A 94 9.18 -7.09 -23.81
N ILE A 95 9.42 -7.34 -25.10
CA ILE A 95 8.43 -7.01 -26.12
C ILE A 95 7.33 -8.04 -25.88
N GLU A 96 6.19 -7.65 -25.33
CA GLU A 96 4.99 -8.49 -25.42
C GLU A 96 4.78 -8.74 -26.93
N PRO A 97 4.85 -9.98 -27.42
CA PRO A 97 4.45 -10.24 -28.80
C PRO A 97 3.03 -9.74 -28.90
N VAL A 98 2.77 -8.80 -29.82
CA VAL A 98 1.42 -8.39 -30.17
C VAL A 98 0.68 -9.68 -30.53
N ALA A 99 -0.13 -10.18 -29.59
CA ALA A 99 -0.91 -11.38 -29.80
C ALA A 99 -1.75 -11.15 -31.05
N ASP A 100 -1.57 -12.02 -32.02
CA ASP A 100 -2.13 -11.92 -33.35
C ASP A 100 -3.60 -11.50 -33.32
N ALA A 101 -3.90 -10.47 -34.10
CA ALA A 101 -5.26 -10.12 -34.49
C ALA A 101 -5.86 -11.27 -35.33
N VAL A 102 -6.36 -12.30 -34.66
CA VAL A 102 -7.19 -13.34 -35.28
C VAL A 102 -8.28 -13.74 -34.29
N GLN A 103 -9.46 -13.12 -34.44
CA GLN A 103 -10.76 -13.80 -34.63
C GLN A 103 -11.95 -12.92 -34.18
N ALA A 104 -12.61 -12.27 -35.15
CA ALA A 104 -14.05 -11.94 -35.22
C ALA A 104 -14.25 -10.93 -36.38
N SER A 105 -14.38 -11.39 -37.63
CA SER A 105 -15.64 -11.79 -38.27
C SER A 105 -16.79 -10.80 -38.08
N THR A 106 -17.07 -10.07 -39.15
CA THR A 106 -18.39 -9.56 -39.60
C THR A 106 -19.23 -8.79 -38.58
N ASP A 107 -19.03 -7.47 -38.53
CA ASP A 107 -20.13 -6.54 -38.81
C ASP A 107 -19.60 -5.14 -39.14
N ALA A 108 -20.19 -4.53 -40.16
CA ALA A 108 -19.86 -3.21 -40.66
C ALA A 108 -20.40 -2.12 -39.72
N ALA A 109 -19.80 -1.94 -38.55
CA ALA A 109 -19.91 -0.75 -37.74
C ALA A 109 -18.88 -0.78 -36.61
N ILE A 110 -18.00 0.21 -36.56
CA ILE A 110 -17.34 0.85 -35.39
C ILE A 110 -15.94 1.30 -35.83
N THR A 111 -15.93 2.41 -36.56
CA THR A 111 -14.78 3.33 -36.63
C THR A 111 -14.91 4.30 -35.45
N LEU A 112 -14.39 3.94 -34.27
CA LEU A 112 -14.09 4.75 -33.07
C LEU A 112 -13.98 3.74 -31.91
N VAL A 113 -12.84 3.41 -31.30
CA VAL A 113 -11.95 4.27 -30.53
C VAL A 113 -10.66 3.48 -30.33
N ALA A 114 -9.61 3.79 -31.10
CA ALA A 114 -8.26 3.29 -30.84
C ALA A 114 -7.25 4.44 -30.85
N HIS A 115 -7.61 5.55 -30.19
CA HIS A 115 -6.68 6.65 -29.93
C HIS A 115 -6.83 7.13 -28.50
N ARG A 116 -5.95 6.62 -27.62
CA ARG A 116 -5.11 7.45 -26.72
C ARG A 116 -4.35 6.58 -25.73
N ARG A 117 -3.13 6.23 -26.11
CA ARG A 117 -1.92 6.46 -25.29
C ARG A 117 -0.74 6.53 -26.25
N ALA A 118 -0.63 7.67 -26.91
CA ALA A 118 0.61 8.10 -27.54
C ALA A 118 1.64 8.33 -26.43
N THR A 119 2.39 7.29 -26.08
CA THR A 119 3.67 7.47 -25.40
C THR A 119 4.58 8.20 -26.39
N HIS A 120 4.95 9.40 -26.00
CA HIS A 120 5.79 10.30 -26.78
C HIS A 120 7.10 9.62 -27.16
N GLY A 121 7.45 9.68 -28.46
CA GLY A 121 8.82 9.76 -28.95
C GLY A 121 9.88 8.82 -28.35
N VAL A 122 9.61 7.51 -28.25
CA VAL A 122 10.66 6.54 -27.94
C VAL A 122 11.32 6.12 -29.25
N ALA A 123 12.62 6.41 -29.39
CA ALA A 123 13.44 6.01 -30.52
C ALA A 123 13.29 4.50 -30.82
N ALA A 124 13.19 4.17 -32.11
CA ALA A 124 13.02 2.82 -32.61
C ALA A 124 14.09 1.85 -32.04
N GLY A 125 13.64 0.76 -31.41
CA GLY A 125 14.45 -0.46 -31.23
C GLY A 125 14.91 -0.84 -29.82
N MET A 126 14.60 -0.08 -28.76
CA MET A 126 14.91 -0.49 -27.38
C MET A 126 13.69 -0.41 -26.48
N ASN A 127 13.36 -1.54 -25.83
CA ASN A 127 12.30 -1.57 -24.83
C ASN A 127 12.58 -0.62 -23.67
N PRO A 128 11.54 0.07 -23.16
CA PRO A 128 11.69 0.94 -22.01
C PRO A 128 12.15 0.13 -20.78
N MET A 129 13.03 0.73 -19.99
CA MET A 129 13.37 0.20 -18.67
C MET A 129 12.33 0.64 -17.65
N ARG A 130 11.84 -0.30 -16.85
CA ARG A 130 10.99 -0.06 -15.68
C ARG A 130 11.86 -0.03 -14.44
N LYS A 131 11.80 1.08 -13.69
CA LYS A 131 12.41 1.17 -12.35
C LYS A 131 11.66 0.23 -11.41
N VAL A 132 12.37 -0.68 -10.74
CA VAL A 132 11.81 -1.65 -9.78
C VAL A 132 12.13 -1.25 -8.35
N TYR A 133 13.34 -0.75 -8.10
CA TYR A 133 13.74 -0.31 -6.77
C TYR A 133 14.65 0.91 -6.84
N ALA A 134 14.49 1.83 -5.91
CA ALA A 134 15.43 2.91 -5.67
C ALA A 134 15.57 3.11 -4.16
N GLY A 135 16.78 3.01 -3.64
CA GLY A 135 16.98 3.09 -2.20
C GLY A 135 18.36 2.62 -1.78
N GLN A 136 18.45 2.29 -0.50
CA GLN A 136 19.68 1.83 0.14
C GLN A 136 19.92 0.34 -0.09
N TRP A 137 21.20 -0.02 -0.19
CA TRP A 137 21.70 -1.37 -0.44
C TRP A 137 22.80 -1.68 0.57
N ALA A 138 22.78 -2.91 1.10
CA ALA A 138 23.82 -3.43 1.96
C ALA A 138 24.16 -4.86 1.55
N CYS A 139 25.43 -5.10 1.23
CA CYS A 139 25.96 -6.41 0.84
C CYS A 139 25.10 -7.12 -0.22
N GLY A 140 24.75 -6.42 -1.29
CA GLY A 140 23.96 -6.96 -2.40
C GLY A 140 22.45 -7.00 -2.15
N ARG A 141 21.95 -6.72 -0.94
CA ARG A 141 20.52 -6.79 -0.57
C ARG A 141 19.94 -5.41 -0.31
N ARG A 142 18.64 -5.23 -0.52
CA ARG A 142 17.92 -3.99 -0.15
C ARG A 142 17.94 -3.84 1.37
N ALA A 143 18.28 -2.65 1.84
CA ALA A 143 18.38 -2.33 3.25
C ALA A 143 18.04 -0.86 3.48
N GLY A 144 17.71 -0.46 4.71
CA GLY A 144 17.44 0.93 5.05
C GLY A 144 16.25 1.51 4.27
N ARG A 145 16.27 2.80 3.92
CA ARG A 145 15.14 3.46 3.23
C ARG A 145 15.15 3.15 1.73
N GLY A 146 13.98 2.81 1.18
CA GLY A 146 13.83 2.65 -0.26
C GLY A 146 12.39 2.55 -0.75
N THR A 147 12.22 2.83 -2.03
CA THR A 147 10.96 2.73 -2.75
C THR A 147 11.01 1.54 -3.71
N HIS A 148 10.01 0.66 -3.63
CA HIS A 148 9.80 -0.44 -4.57
C HIS A 148 8.57 -0.19 -5.44
N PHE A 149 8.72 -0.44 -6.74
CA PHE A 149 7.70 -0.27 -7.76
C PHE A 149 7.34 -1.65 -8.29
N CYS A 150 6.14 -2.11 -7.93
CA CYS A 150 5.64 -3.40 -8.33
C CYS A 150 5.18 -3.35 -9.80
N ARG A 151 5.22 -4.51 -10.48
CA ARG A 151 4.78 -4.62 -11.88
C ARG A 151 3.27 -4.32 -12.04
N ASP A 152 2.46 -4.61 -11.02
CA ASP A 152 1.02 -4.37 -11.00
C ASP A 152 0.64 -2.89 -10.77
N GLY A 153 1.63 -2.00 -10.55
CA GLY A 153 1.43 -0.59 -10.25
C GLY A 153 1.36 -0.28 -8.76
N ALA A 154 1.45 -1.27 -7.87
CA ALA A 154 1.61 -1.02 -6.45
C ALA A 154 2.98 -0.39 -6.15
N ARG A 155 3.07 0.38 -5.08
CA ARG A 155 4.27 1.08 -4.65
C ARG A 155 4.46 0.97 -3.15
N TYR A 156 5.65 0.55 -2.72
CA TYR A 156 6.06 0.59 -1.32
C TYR A 156 7.12 1.65 -1.11
N ASP A 157 6.98 2.45 -0.07
CA ASP A 157 7.97 3.44 0.37
C ASP A 157 8.20 3.28 1.87
N GLY A 158 9.38 2.80 2.28
CA GLY A 158 9.62 2.48 3.69
C GLY A 158 10.99 1.87 3.95
N ASP A 159 11.12 1.28 5.13
CA ASP A 159 12.37 0.62 5.54
C ASP A 159 12.47 -0.82 4.99
N TRP A 160 13.70 -1.24 4.77
CA TRP A 160 14.07 -2.53 4.20
C TRP A 160 15.13 -3.17 5.08
N ARG A 161 15.07 -4.49 5.18
CA ARG A 161 16.13 -5.30 5.77
C ARG A 161 16.18 -6.64 5.05
N ASP A 162 17.37 -6.99 4.58
CA ASP A 162 17.63 -8.28 3.92
C ASP A 162 16.60 -8.61 2.84
N ASP A 163 16.34 -7.65 1.94
CA ASP A 163 15.35 -7.75 0.84
C ASP A 163 13.88 -7.85 1.23
N ALA A 164 13.56 -7.77 2.53
CA ALA A 164 12.19 -7.71 3.03
C ALA A 164 11.82 -6.31 3.49
N ARG A 165 10.53 -5.96 3.34
CA ARG A 165 9.95 -4.76 3.98
C ARG A 165 10.06 -4.92 5.49
N HIS A 166 10.56 -3.89 6.16
CA HIS A 166 10.78 -3.90 7.60
C HIS A 166 10.51 -2.50 8.16
N GLY A 167 10.46 -2.35 9.49
CA GLY A 167 10.34 -1.02 10.11
C GLY A 167 9.04 -0.32 9.74
N PHE A 168 9.10 0.98 9.46
CA PHE A 168 7.92 1.75 9.07
C PHE A 168 7.86 1.93 7.56
N GLY A 169 6.66 1.82 6.98
CA GLY A 169 6.49 2.04 5.55
C GLY A 169 5.05 2.20 5.10
N ARG A 170 4.92 2.81 3.92
CA ARG A 170 3.66 3.09 3.24
C ARG A 170 3.56 2.27 1.95
N MET A 171 2.53 1.44 1.87
CA MET A 171 2.17 0.65 0.69
C MET A 171 0.93 1.24 0.03
N GLU A 172 1.08 1.71 -1.20
CA GLU A 172 0.00 2.01 -2.11
C GLU A 172 -0.28 0.76 -2.96
N TYR A 173 -1.45 0.17 -2.81
CA TYR A 173 -1.83 -1.00 -3.59
C TYR A 173 -2.37 -0.58 -4.96
N ALA A 174 -2.20 -1.43 -5.98
CA ALA A 174 -2.76 -1.20 -7.31
C ALA A 174 -4.29 -1.00 -7.30
N GLY A 175 -4.97 -1.65 -6.34
CA GLY A 175 -6.40 -1.50 -6.09
C GLY A 175 -6.82 -0.16 -5.48
N GLY A 176 -5.87 0.75 -5.17
CA GLY A 176 -6.13 2.05 -4.57
C GLY A 176 -6.23 2.07 -3.04
N ASP A 177 -6.14 0.90 -2.40
CA ASP A 177 -5.97 0.81 -0.95
C ASP A 177 -4.58 1.34 -0.57
N VAL A 178 -4.46 1.91 0.64
CA VAL A 178 -3.19 2.43 1.16
C VAL A 178 -3.01 1.95 2.59
N TYR A 179 -1.90 1.29 2.86
CA TYR A 179 -1.47 0.96 4.23
C TYR A 179 -0.27 1.81 4.62
N GLU A 180 -0.27 2.31 5.85
CA GLU A 180 0.85 3.02 6.45
C GLU A 180 1.03 2.55 7.89
N GLY A 181 2.18 1.98 8.21
CA GLY A 181 2.41 1.39 9.52
C GLY A 181 3.68 0.56 9.59
N GLU A 182 3.76 -0.28 10.61
CA GLU A 182 4.91 -1.15 10.83
C GLU A 182 4.87 -2.41 9.94
N TRP A 183 6.07 -2.90 9.61
CA TRP A 183 6.34 -4.06 8.78
C TRP A 183 7.42 -4.94 9.42
N ARG A 184 7.27 -6.25 9.26
CA ARG A 184 8.26 -7.24 9.66
C ARG A 184 8.31 -8.36 8.63
N ASP A 185 9.48 -8.53 8.05
CA ASP A 185 9.82 -9.59 7.10
C ASP A 185 8.78 -9.71 5.96
N GLY A 186 8.39 -8.55 5.41
CA GLY A 186 7.44 -8.46 4.31
C GLY A 186 5.97 -8.36 4.71
N ARG A 187 5.62 -8.60 5.97
CA ARG A 187 4.23 -8.61 6.47
C ARG A 187 3.93 -7.39 7.32
N ARG A 188 2.68 -6.93 7.32
CA ARG A 188 2.21 -5.86 8.23
C ARG A 188 2.19 -6.38 9.65
N CYS A 189 2.68 -5.57 10.59
CA CYS A 189 2.69 -5.88 12.01
C CYS A 189 2.53 -4.60 12.84
N GLY A 190 2.52 -4.71 14.17
CA GLY A 190 2.58 -3.56 15.07
C GLY A 190 1.36 -2.65 14.92
N HIS A 191 1.55 -1.34 14.95
CA HIS A 191 0.48 -0.38 14.69
C HIS A 191 0.46 0.08 13.23
N GLY A 192 -0.74 0.25 12.66
CA GLY A 192 -0.88 0.70 11.29
C GLY A 192 -2.28 1.19 10.92
N VAL A 193 -2.31 1.98 9.85
CA VAL A 193 -3.51 2.58 9.28
C VAL A 193 -3.72 1.98 7.88
N LEU A 194 -4.89 1.39 7.64
CA LEU A 194 -5.34 0.97 6.31
C LEU A 194 -6.48 1.87 5.86
N LEU A 195 -6.25 2.62 4.79
CA LEU A 195 -7.28 3.34 4.05
C LEU A 195 -7.70 2.50 2.85
N LEU A 196 -8.97 2.12 2.79
CA LEU A 196 -9.53 1.38 1.67
C LEU A 196 -9.95 2.35 0.56
N ARG A 197 -9.98 1.87 -0.69
CA ARG A 197 -10.43 2.66 -1.85
C ARG A 197 -11.85 3.21 -1.70
N ASN A 198 -12.72 2.49 -1.00
CA ASN A 198 -14.07 2.95 -0.68
C ASN A 198 -14.09 4.11 0.34
N GLY A 199 -12.93 4.45 0.92
CA GLY A 199 -12.74 5.49 1.91
C GLY A 199 -12.99 5.06 3.35
N ASP A 200 -13.34 3.80 3.60
CA ASP A 200 -13.30 3.24 4.94
C ASP A 200 -11.86 3.19 5.45
N ARG A 201 -11.69 3.31 6.76
CA ARG A 201 -10.38 3.40 7.38
C ARG A 201 -10.29 2.49 8.59
N TYR A 202 -9.23 1.74 8.71
CA TYR A 202 -8.87 1.00 9.92
C TYR A 202 -7.60 1.58 10.53
N GLU A 203 -7.58 1.77 11.84
CA GLU A 203 -6.45 2.23 12.63
C GLU A 203 -6.30 1.30 13.83
N GLY A 204 -5.20 0.55 13.95
CA GLY A 204 -5.10 -0.43 15.02
C GLY A 204 -3.91 -1.35 14.93
N GLY A 205 -3.97 -2.43 15.69
CA GLY A 205 -2.95 -3.47 15.72
C GLY A 205 -3.00 -4.40 14.50
N TRP A 206 -1.81 -4.88 14.12
CA TRP A 206 -1.59 -5.79 13.02
C TRP A 206 -0.65 -6.93 13.46
N MET A 207 -0.95 -8.14 13.00
CA MET A 207 -0.11 -9.32 13.17
C MET A 207 -0.19 -10.18 11.92
N ASP A 208 0.96 -10.43 11.29
CA ASP A 208 1.09 -11.27 10.09
C ASP A 208 0.03 -10.96 9.01
N ASP A 209 -0.04 -9.68 8.61
CA ASP A 209 -0.97 -9.16 7.61
C ASP A 209 -2.46 -9.13 7.99
N MET A 210 -2.82 -9.55 9.19
CA MET A 210 -4.19 -9.51 9.72
C MET A 210 -4.33 -8.43 10.78
N LYS A 211 -5.53 -7.85 10.89
CA LYS A 211 -5.89 -6.97 12.02
C LYS A 211 -5.94 -7.81 13.29
N ASP A 212 -5.22 -7.36 14.31
CA ASP A 212 -5.07 -8.10 15.56
C ASP A 212 -4.82 -7.14 16.74
N GLY A 213 -5.55 -7.35 17.84
CA GLY A 213 -5.60 -6.44 18.99
C GLY A 213 -6.58 -5.28 18.81
N HIS A 214 -6.42 -4.26 19.65
CA HIS A 214 -7.28 -3.08 19.67
C HIS A 214 -7.20 -2.29 18.35
N GLY A 215 -8.36 -1.91 17.81
CA GLY A 215 -8.43 -1.11 16.60
C GLY A 215 -9.78 -0.45 16.34
N ARG A 216 -9.71 0.68 15.65
CA ARG A 216 -10.84 1.52 15.27
C ARG A 216 -11.09 1.42 13.77
N TYR A 217 -12.31 1.07 13.38
CA TYR A 217 -12.77 1.01 12.00
C TYR A 217 -13.82 2.09 11.73
N ILE A 218 -13.52 2.98 10.80
CA ILE A 218 -14.35 4.12 10.40
C ILE A 218 -15.05 3.75 9.08
N TYR A 219 -16.36 3.56 9.15
CA TYR A 219 -17.23 3.39 8.00
C TYR A 219 -17.59 4.76 7.44
N LYS A 220 -16.97 5.15 6.32
CA LYS A 220 -17.11 6.51 5.78
C LYS A 220 -18.55 6.85 5.40
N TYR A 221 -19.22 5.95 4.69
CA TYR A 221 -20.57 6.19 4.17
C TYR A 221 -21.67 5.96 5.22
N LYS A 222 -21.49 4.98 6.12
CA LYS A 222 -22.42 4.77 7.23
C LYS A 222 -22.28 5.83 8.32
N ARG A 223 -21.19 6.62 8.27
CA ARG A 223 -20.78 7.54 9.33
C ARG A 223 -20.75 6.85 10.70
N GLN A 224 -20.13 5.68 10.75
CA GLN A 224 -20.04 4.87 11.97
C GLN A 224 -18.59 4.60 12.29
N VAL A 225 -18.28 4.56 13.58
CA VAL A 225 -16.98 4.15 14.09
C VAL A 225 -17.20 2.91 14.94
N TYR A 226 -16.60 1.80 14.53
CA TYR A 226 -16.44 0.63 15.38
C TYR A 226 -15.11 0.76 16.12
N ASP A 227 -15.13 0.68 17.45
CA ASP A 227 -13.95 0.70 18.30
C ASP A 227 -13.95 -0.57 19.16
N GLY A 228 -12.93 -1.42 19.00
CA GLY A 228 -12.93 -2.74 19.63
C GLY A 228 -11.71 -3.61 19.36
N GLU A 229 -11.80 -4.86 19.79
CA GLU A 229 -10.74 -5.88 19.68
C GLU A 229 -10.91 -6.73 18.41
N TRP A 230 -9.82 -6.92 17.68
CA TRP A 230 -9.73 -7.73 16.48
C TRP A 230 -8.87 -8.97 16.71
N VAL A 231 -9.26 -10.10 16.15
CA VAL A 231 -8.44 -11.33 16.15
C VAL A 231 -8.47 -11.92 14.76
N ARG A 232 -7.33 -11.93 14.06
CA ARG A 232 -7.19 -12.43 12.68
C ARG A 232 -8.27 -11.89 11.73
N ASP A 233 -8.36 -10.56 11.60
CA ASP A 233 -9.35 -9.85 10.78
C ASP A 233 -10.82 -9.97 11.24
N VAL A 234 -11.11 -10.67 12.35
CA VAL A 234 -12.47 -10.82 12.88
C VAL A 234 -12.65 -9.92 14.10
N PRO A 235 -13.58 -8.94 14.08
CA PRO A 235 -13.94 -8.16 15.26
C PRO A 235 -14.60 -9.07 16.31
N ARG A 236 -14.15 -9.01 17.56
CA ARG A 236 -14.63 -9.87 18.66
C ARG A 236 -15.58 -9.15 19.60
N CYS A 237 -15.19 -7.98 20.08
CA CYS A 237 -15.99 -7.16 20.98
C CYS A 237 -15.64 -5.69 20.77
N GLY A 238 -16.61 -4.80 20.95
CA GLY A 238 -16.41 -3.37 20.73
C GLY A 238 -17.69 -2.58 20.81
N THR A 239 -17.58 -1.28 20.60
CA THR A 239 -18.69 -0.34 20.54
C THR A 239 -18.82 0.22 19.13
N VAL A 240 -20.05 0.50 18.70
CA VAL A 240 -20.32 1.23 17.46
C VAL A 240 -20.90 2.59 17.85
N VAL A 241 -20.26 3.66 17.39
CA VAL A 241 -20.69 5.03 17.63
C VAL A 241 -21.00 5.69 16.30
N ASP A 242 -22.18 6.31 16.20
CA ASP A 242 -22.53 7.14 15.04
C ASP A 242 -21.78 8.47 15.10
N LEU A 243 -21.12 8.84 14.01
CA LEU A 243 -20.44 10.13 13.89
C LEU A 243 -21.47 11.25 13.78
N PRO A 244 -21.21 12.41 14.43
CA PRO A 244 -22.11 13.55 14.35
C PRO A 244 -22.32 14.01 12.90
N PRO A 245 -23.44 14.68 12.60
CA PRO A 245 -23.67 15.27 11.29
C PRO A 245 -22.51 16.17 10.86
N LEU A 246 -22.11 16.08 9.61
CA LEU A 246 -21.12 16.99 9.03
C LEU A 246 -21.63 18.43 9.20
N ALA A 247 -20.79 19.30 9.77
CA ALA A 247 -21.10 20.71 9.98
C ALA A 247 -21.59 21.34 8.66
N GLY A 248 -22.83 21.83 8.66
CA GLY A 248 -23.58 22.24 7.46
C GLY A 248 -24.94 21.55 7.35
N HIS A 249 -25.09 20.36 7.94
CA HIS A 249 -26.37 19.75 8.27
C HIS A 249 -26.63 19.97 9.75
N ALA A 250 -26.81 21.23 10.16
CA ALA A 250 -27.46 21.48 11.44
C ALA A 250 -28.80 20.75 11.36
N ALA A 251 -28.95 19.65 12.10
CA ALA A 251 -30.25 19.10 12.38
C ALA A 251 -31.03 20.29 12.95
N ARG A 252 -31.91 20.88 12.13
CA ARG A 252 -32.85 21.87 12.65
C ARG A 252 -33.54 21.11 13.78
N PRO A 253 -33.48 21.58 15.04
CA PRO A 253 -34.22 20.92 16.09
C PRO A 253 -35.65 20.88 15.60
N ILE A 254 -36.15 19.69 15.27
CA ILE A 254 -37.55 19.51 14.94
C ILE A 254 -38.24 19.95 16.22
N ARG A 255 -38.90 21.11 16.20
CA ARG A 255 -39.81 21.46 17.27
C ARG A 255 -40.94 20.44 17.16
N LEU A 256 -40.81 19.32 17.86
CA LEU A 256 -41.93 18.45 18.11
C LEU A 256 -43.03 19.36 18.67
N PRO A 257 -44.24 19.36 18.09
CA PRO A 257 -45.33 20.09 18.69
C PRO A 257 -45.46 19.59 20.14
N VAL A 258 -45.66 20.51 21.07
CA VAL A 258 -45.99 20.14 22.44
C VAL A 258 -47.32 19.39 22.36
N ILE A 259 -47.27 18.06 22.47
CA ILE A 259 -48.47 17.23 22.56
C ILE A 259 -49.01 17.46 23.98
N GLY A 260 -49.89 18.44 24.10
CA GLY A 260 -50.73 18.63 25.28
C GLY A 260 -52.00 17.81 25.12
N LEU A 261 -52.42 17.12 26.19
CA LEU A 261 -53.76 16.56 26.25
C LEU A 261 -54.78 17.70 26.14
N ALA A 262 -55.76 17.59 25.24
CA ALA A 262 -56.87 18.52 25.19
C ALA A 262 -57.74 18.31 26.44
N GLY A 263 -57.76 19.29 27.35
CA GLY A 263 -58.60 19.28 28.56
C GLY A 263 -58.22 18.21 29.59
N PRO A 264 -57.02 18.24 30.20
CA PRO A 264 -56.64 17.28 31.24
C PRO A 264 -57.57 17.36 32.46
N ASP A 265 -58.08 18.55 32.77
CA ASP A 265 -58.99 18.78 33.90
C ASP A 265 -60.41 18.25 33.64
N ASP A 266 -60.86 18.21 32.38
CA ASP A 266 -62.18 17.69 32.02
C ASP A 266 -62.22 16.17 32.16
N VAL A 267 -61.15 15.48 31.73
CA VAL A 267 -61.01 14.03 31.88
C VAL A 267 -60.90 13.66 33.37
N LEU A 268 -60.07 14.39 34.13
CA LEU A 268 -59.92 14.14 35.57
C LEU A 268 -61.21 14.42 36.35
N SER A 269 -61.93 15.49 36.03
CA SER A 269 -63.17 15.84 36.74
C SER A 269 -64.35 14.92 36.42
N ALA A 270 -64.43 14.39 35.19
CA ALA A 270 -65.41 13.37 34.82
C ALA A 270 -65.19 12.06 35.61
N GLU A 271 -63.96 11.55 35.59
CA GLU A 271 -63.59 10.31 36.30
C GLU A 271 -63.75 10.44 37.82
N MET A 272 -63.36 11.59 38.39
CA MET A 272 -63.54 11.84 39.83
C MET A 272 -65.01 11.89 40.24
N ARG A 273 -65.91 12.41 39.39
CA ARG A 273 -67.37 12.41 39.65
C ARG A 273 -67.95 11.01 39.64
N GLU A 274 -67.53 10.15 38.72
CA GLU A 274 -67.96 8.75 38.67
C GLU A 274 -67.51 7.97 39.90
N ILE A 275 -66.25 8.15 40.32
CA ILE A 275 -65.73 7.51 41.55
C ILE A 275 -66.49 7.99 42.79
N GLN A 276 -66.81 9.28 42.87
CA GLN A 276 -67.58 9.85 43.99
C GLN A 276 -69.03 9.35 44.01
N GLN A 277 -69.70 9.25 42.85
CA GLN A 277 -71.05 8.68 42.75
C GLN A 277 -71.06 7.20 43.12
N ALA A 278 -70.08 6.41 42.63
CA ALA A 278 -69.96 5.00 42.97
C ALA A 278 -69.75 4.78 44.48
N ARG A 279 -68.92 5.62 45.13
CA ARG A 279 -68.71 5.57 46.60
C ARG A 279 -69.97 5.94 47.38
N LYS A 280 -70.72 6.95 46.92
CA LYS A 280 -71.98 7.38 47.55
C LYS A 280 -73.07 6.30 47.45
N MET A 281 -73.18 5.64 46.30
CA MET A 281 -74.11 4.51 46.10
C MET A 281 -73.73 3.29 46.95
N ARG A 282 -72.42 3.04 47.14
CA ARG A 282 -71.92 1.93 47.97
C ARG A 282 -72.08 2.17 49.47
N MET A 283 -72.01 3.42 49.91
CA MET A 283 -72.29 3.83 51.30
C MET A 283 -73.79 3.89 51.60
N GLY A 284 -74.62 4.27 50.64
CA GLY A 284 -76.09 4.26 50.80
C GLY A 284 -76.72 2.85 50.84
N ALA A 285 -75.96 1.81 50.48
CA ALA A 285 -76.39 0.41 50.54
C ALA A 285 -76.07 -0.29 51.88
N LEU A 286 -75.50 0.44 52.86
CA LEU A 286 -75.17 -0.06 54.19
C LEU A 286 -76.09 0.49 55.31
N ASP A 287 -77.04 1.37 54.97
CA ASP A 287 -78.02 1.96 55.89
C ASP A 287 -79.48 1.65 55.47
N LEU A 288 -79.79 0.37 55.24
CA LEU A 288 -81.14 -0.21 55.17
C LEU A 288 -81.16 -1.53 55.94
#